data_AF-A0A6J4R042-F1
#
_entry.id   AF-A0A6J4R042-F1
#
_cell.length_a   1.000
_cell.length_b   1.000
_cell.length_c   1.000
_cell.angle_alpha   90.00
_cell.angle_beta   90.00
_cell.angle_gamma   90.00
#
_symmetry.space_group_name_H-M   'P 1'
#
loop_
_entity.id
_entity.type
_entity.pdbx_description
1 polymer ?
#
loop_
_entity_poly.entity_id
_entity_poly.type
_entity_poly.pdbx_seq_one_letter_code
_entity_poly.pdbx_strand_id
1 'polypeptide(L)' 'MEETKARILKVLTALPNGVLYSTTDWHRLLGEDKREIRHALDELEVEGKIEIQKSGRSDKPLYKLREEVR' A
#
# COMPACT_ATOMS: atom_id res chain seq x y z
N MET A 1 1.85 13.31 3.00
CA MET A 1 2.22 12.61 1.74
C MET A 1 3.53 11.84 1.88
N GLU A 2 4.70 12.47 1.97
CA GLU A 2 5.98 11.73 2.06
C GLU A 2 6.08 10.86 3.33
N GLU A 3 5.58 11.36 4.46
CA GLU A 3 5.49 10.60 5.70
C GLU A 3 4.51 9.40 5.58
N THR A 4 3.37 9.61 4.91
CA THR A 4 2.37 8.56 4.62
C THR A 4 2.99 7.43 3.79
N LYS A 5 3.74 7.76 2.73
CA LYS A 5 4.47 6.79 1.90
C LYS A 5 5.48 6.00 2.73
N ALA A 6 6.29 6.67 3.54
CA ALA A 6 7.27 6.01 4.40
C ALA A 6 6.63 5.03 5.39
N ARG A 7 5.48 5.40 5.99
CA ARG A 7 4.71 4.53 6.88
C ARG A 7 4.14 3.32 6.14
N ILE A 8 3.58 3.49 4.93
CA ILE A 8 3.10 2.39 4.08
C ILE A 8 4.24 1.41 3.77
N LEU A 9 5.39 1.92 3.31
CA LEU A 9 6.55 1.08 2.99
C LEU A 9 7.05 0.32 4.21
N LYS A 10 7.06 0.94 5.39
CA LYS A 10 7.43 0.27 6.65
C LYS A 10 6.51 -0.91 6.96
N VAL A 11 5.19 -0.76 6.74
CA VAL A 11 4.22 -1.85 6.92
C VAL A 11 4.48 -2.98 5.93
N LEU A 12 4.67 -2.67 4.64
CA LEU A 12 4.91 -3.68 3.61
C LEU A 12 6.27 -4.37 3.76
N THR A 13 7.28 -3.68 4.29
CA THR A 13 8.60 -4.26 4.60
C THR A 13 8.51 -5.32 5.70
N ALA A 14 7.61 -5.14 6.66
CA ALA A 14 7.39 -6.12 7.72
C ALA A 14 6.60 -7.36 7.24
N LEU A 15 6.00 -7.31 6.05
CA LEU A 15 5.06 -8.31 5.55
C LEU A 15 5.48 -8.76 4.13
N PRO A 16 6.42 -9.72 4.02
CA PRO A 16 7.03 -10.09 2.74
C PRO A 16 6.05 -10.67 1.72
N ASN A 17 4.91 -11.21 2.18
CA ASN A 17 3.86 -11.74 1.31
C ASN A 17 2.85 -10.67 0.86
N GLY A 18 2.98 -9.42 1.33
CA GLY A 18 2.01 -8.36 1.11
C GLY A 18 0.82 -8.39 2.07
N VAL A 19 -0.11 -7.46 1.89
CA VAL A 19 -1.31 -7.29 2.72
C VAL A 19 -2.58 -7.12 1.88
N LEU A 20 -3.64 -7.80 2.29
CA LEU A 20 -4.98 -7.64 1.72
C LEU A 20 -5.78 -6.63 2.55
N TYR A 21 -5.60 -5.34 2.26
CA TYR A 21 -6.20 -4.26 3.03
C TYR A 21 -7.17 -3.44 2.19
N SER A 22 -8.31 -3.10 2.78
CA SER A 22 -9.14 -2.02 2.25
C SER A 22 -8.51 -0.67 2.59
N THR A 23 -8.96 0.41 1.94
CA THR A 23 -8.57 1.77 2.35
C THR A 23 -8.97 2.08 3.80
N THR A 24 -10.02 1.43 4.33
CA THR A 24 -10.41 1.57 5.74
C THR A 24 -9.43 0.89 6.69
N ASP A 25 -8.87 -0.26 6.31
CA ASP A 25 -7.86 -0.95 7.11
C ASP A 25 -6.57 -0.11 7.20
N TRP A 26 -6.14 0.46 6.07
CA TRP A 26 -5.03 1.42 6.05
C TRP A 26 -5.30 2.64 6.93
N HIS A 27 -6.50 3.21 6.87
CA HIS A 27 -6.88 4.35 7.71
C HIS A 27 -6.80 4.01 9.21
N ARG A 28 -7.28 2.82 9.62
CA ARG A 28 -7.16 2.36 11.00
C ARG A 28 -5.72 2.16 11.44
N LEU A 29 -4.86 1.68 10.55
CA LEU A 29 -3.46 1.40 10.85
C LEU A 29 -2.60 2.67 10.94
N LEU A 30 -2.83 3.62 10.03
CA LEU A 30 -1.99 4.80 9.87
C LEU A 30 -2.57 6.05 10.56
N GLY A 31 -3.88 6.09 10.79
CA GLY A 31 -4.59 7.28 11.29
C GLY A 31 -4.73 8.41 10.26
N GLU A 32 -4.29 8.19 9.01
CA GLU A 32 -4.21 9.21 7.95
C GLU A 32 -5.50 9.29 7.13
N ASP A 33 -5.76 10.41 6.46
CA ASP A 33 -6.94 10.57 5.61
C ASP A 33 -6.98 9.53 4.46
N LYS A 34 -8.17 9.00 4.17
CA LYS A 34 -8.37 7.95 3.15
C LYS A 34 -8.01 8.41 1.73
N ARG A 35 -8.10 9.72 1.42
CA ARG A 35 -7.65 10.25 0.13
C ARG A 35 -6.13 10.29 0.08
N GLU A 36 -5.49 10.76 1.14
CA GLU A 36 -4.02 10.79 1.22
C GLU A 36 -3.41 9.39 1.12
N ILE A 37 -3.99 8.41 1.80
CA ILE A 37 -3.55 7.01 1.72
C ILE A 37 -3.65 6.49 0.28
N ARG A 38 -4.77 6.75 -0.41
CA ARG A 38 -4.95 6.31 -1.81
C ARG A 38 -3.94 6.98 -2.73
N HIS A 39 -3.76 8.29 -2.61
CA HIS A 39 -2.76 9.01 -3.39
C HIS A 39 -1.34 8.48 -3.14
N ALA A 40 -0.98 8.22 -1.88
CA ALA A 40 0.32 7.66 -1.54
C ALA A 40 0.52 6.24 -2.11
N LEU A 41 -0.50 5.37 -2.06
CA LEU A 41 -0.45 4.03 -2.63
C LEU A 41 -0.31 4.08 -4.16
N ASP A 42 -1.09 4.93 -4.83
CA ASP A 42 -1.04 5.10 -6.28
C ASP A 42 0.33 5.65 -6.72
N GLU A 43 0.88 6.64 -6.00
CA GLU A 43 2.21 7.18 -6.27
C GLU A 43 3.32 6.14 -6.05
N LEU A 44 3.24 5.33 -4.98
CA LEU A 44 4.21 4.25 -4.74
C LEU A 44 4.16 3.16 -5.82
N GLU A 45 2.98 2.88 -6.37
CA GLU A 45 2.82 1.96 -7.50
C GLU A 45 3.43 2.54 -8.78
N VAL A 46 3.18 3.82 -9.07
CA VAL A 46 3.75 4.54 -10.23
C VAL A 46 5.27 4.65 -10.12
N GLU A 47 5.80 4.89 -8.91
CA GLU A 47 7.24 4.87 -8.61
C GLU A 47 7.86 3.48 -8.69
N GLY A 48 7.05 2.42 -8.86
CA GLY A 48 7.51 1.04 -8.95
C GLY A 48 8.02 0.46 -7.64
N LYS A 49 7.68 1.07 -6.49
CA LYS A 49 8.09 0.58 -5.16
C LYS A 49 7.17 -0.53 -4.64
N ILE A 50 5.89 -0.48 -5.01
CA ILE A 50 4.90 -1.48 -4.62
C ILE A 50 4.16 -2.02 -5.84
N GLU A 51 3.53 -3.18 -5.66
CA GLU A 51 2.62 -3.78 -6.62
C GLU A 51 1.22 -3.86 -5.99
N ILE A 52 0.19 -3.46 -6.75
CA ILE A 52 -1.21 -3.52 -6.34
C ILE A 52 -1.96 -4.53 -7.20
N GLN A 53 -2.31 -5.69 -6.63
CA GLN A 53 -3.11 -6.70 -7.32
C GLN A 53 -4.59 -6.55 -6.93
N LYS A 54 -5.39 -6.02 -7.85
CA LYS A 54 -6.85 -5.87 -7.69
C LYS A 54 -7.54 -7.15 -8.17
N SER A 55 -8.06 -7.97 -7.25
CA SER A 55 -8.86 -9.15 -7.61
C SER A 55 -10.31 -8.76 -7.86
N GLY A 56 -10.65 -8.33 -9.08
CA GLY A 56 -12.01 -8.25 -9.66
C GLY A 56 -13.15 -7.60 -8.84
N ARG A 57 -13.56 -8.22 -7.73
CA ARG A 57 -14.65 -7.79 -6.82
C ARG A 57 -14.22 -7.55 -5.37
N SER A 58 -12.96 -7.76 -5.01
CA SER A 58 -12.48 -7.57 -3.65
C SER A 58 -12.33 -6.08 -3.34
N ASP A 59 -12.97 -5.63 -2.26
CA ASP A 59 -12.74 -4.33 -1.62
C ASP A 59 -11.33 -4.23 -0.98
N LYS A 60 -10.61 -5.36 -0.98
CA LYS A 60 -9.25 -5.52 -0.45
C LYS A 60 -8.29 -5.95 -1.57
N PRO A 61 -7.66 -5.00 -2.27
CA PRO A 61 -6.52 -5.32 -3.12
C PRO A 61 -5.33 -5.83 -2.30
N LEU A 62 -4.50 -6.65 -2.92
CA LEU A 62 -3.23 -7.09 -2.35
C LEU A 62 -2.16 -6.05 -2.66
N TYR A 63 -1.51 -5.54 -1.61
CA TYR A 63 -0.38 -4.63 -1.70
C TYR A 63 0.89 -5.38 -1.30
N LYS A 64 1.91 -5.41 -2.16
CA LYS A 64 3.21 -6.03 -1.86
C LYS A 64 4.34 -5.07 -2.23
N LEU A 65 5.48 -5.13 -1.54
CA LEU A 65 6.71 -4.54 -2.06
C LEU A 65 7.08 -5.19 -3.39
N ARG A 66 7.44 -4.39 -4.38
CA ARG A 66 8.06 -4.93 -5.59
C ARG A 66 9.46 -5.40 -5.18
N GLU A 67 9.74 -6.69 -5.32
CA GLU A 67 11.11 -7.20 -5.18
C GLU A 67 11.94 -6.48 -6.26
N GLU A 68 12.96 -5.72 -5.83
CA GLU A 68 14.02 -5.32 -6.76
C GLU A 68 14.56 -6.62 -7.35
N VAL A 69 14.25 -6.86 -8.63
CA VAL A 69 14.86 -7.94 -9.39
C VAL A 69 16.36 -7.64 -9.39
N ARG A 70 17.09 -8.31 -8.51
CA ARG A 70 18.55 -8.32 -8.49
C ARG A 70 19.09 -9.03 -9.72
#